data_AF-A0A842QH17-F1
#
_entry.id   AF-A0A842QH17-F1
#
_cell.length_a   1.000
_cell.length_b   1.000
_cell.length_c   1.000
_cell.angle_alpha   90.00
_cell.angle_beta   90.00
_cell.angle_gamma   90.00
#
_symmetry.space_group_name_H-M   'P 1'
#
loop_
_entity.id
_entity.type
_entity.pdbx_description
1 polymer ?
#
loop_
_entity_poly.entity_id
_entity_poly.type
_entity_poly.pdbx_seq_one_letter_code
_entity_poly.pdbx_strand_id
1 'polypeptide(L)'
;MYDKHNNVLCNRGGSDVERVTVRYENEDGTAHQVIYPPDVRNITLGDRHIRYIDLSALSSCTQLERLNLDHNKLETVDISSLKSCKNLKGLNLWSNELTEIDLTPLASCKKLEYLILRKNWLESLDLSPLAACSQLNTLLLSLNALQRIDLAPLASCTQLEHLRLYKNNINKLNLSPLAFCTSLSDLHTDNEGGSTTR
;
A
#
# COMPACT_ATOMS: atom_id res chain seq x y z
N MET A 1 -24.77 -14.61 37.30
CA MET A 1 -25.22 -15.87 37.94
C MET A 1 -24.60 -17.01 37.16
N TYR A 2 -24.00 -18.02 37.81
CA TYR A 2 -23.47 -19.21 37.13
C TYR A 2 -24.56 -20.28 37.06
N ASP A 3 -24.53 -21.13 36.03
CA ASP A 3 -25.37 -22.33 35.99
C ASP A 3 -24.71 -23.50 36.73
N LYS A 4 -25.44 -24.63 36.85
CA LYS A 4 -25.01 -25.82 37.60
C LYS A 4 -23.76 -26.52 37.05
N HIS A 5 -23.19 -26.04 35.94
CA HIS A 5 -21.97 -26.54 35.30
C HIS A 5 -20.82 -25.52 35.34
N ASN A 6 -20.94 -24.45 36.14
CA ASN A 6 -19.87 -23.47 36.38
C ASN A 6 -19.40 -22.72 35.12
N ASN A 7 -20.23 -22.66 34.06
CA ASN A 7 -19.97 -21.83 32.90
C ASN A 7 -20.45 -20.40 33.14
N VAL A 8 -19.62 -19.43 32.76
CA VAL A 8 -19.93 -18.00 32.82
C VAL A 8 -21.14 -17.73 31.91
N LEU A 9 -22.28 -17.34 32.48
CA LEU A 9 -23.35 -16.69 31.72
C LEU A 9 -22.86 -15.29 31.33
N CYS A 10 -22.23 -15.19 30.16
CA CYS A 10 -21.99 -13.89 29.54
C CYS A 10 -23.34 -13.23 29.26
N ASN A 11 -23.66 -12.22 30.07
CA ASN A 11 -24.80 -11.35 29.88
C ASN A 11 -24.70 -10.68 28.51
N ARG A 12 -25.58 -11.08 27.58
CA ARG A 12 -25.83 -10.37 26.32
C ARG A 12 -26.46 -9.03 26.66
N GLY A 13 -25.72 -7.94 26.46
CA GLY A 13 -26.17 -6.59 26.82
C GLY A 13 -25.19 -5.53 26.35
N GLY A 14 -24.97 -5.47 25.04
CA GLY A 14 -24.13 -4.50 24.34
C GLY A 14 -23.86 -5.09 22.96
N SER A 15 -24.10 -4.35 21.89
CA SER A 15 -23.75 -4.79 20.54
C SER A 15 -22.28 -5.24 20.54
N ASP A 16 -22.01 -6.53 20.32
CA ASP A 16 -20.68 -7.03 19.98
C ASP A 16 -20.30 -6.36 18.66
N VAL A 17 -19.74 -5.16 18.75
CA VAL A 17 -19.20 -4.47 17.58
C VAL A 17 -18.01 -5.32 17.16
N GLU A 18 -18.13 -5.99 16.02
CA GLU A 18 -17.12 -6.88 15.46
C GLU A 18 -15.79 -6.12 15.35
N ARG A 19 -14.87 -6.37 16.29
CA ARG A 19 -13.61 -5.64 16.36
C ARG A 19 -12.62 -6.21 15.36
N VAL A 20 -11.97 -5.34 14.61
CA VAL A 20 -10.95 -5.74 13.62
C VAL A 20 -9.60 -5.79 14.33
N THR A 21 -8.98 -6.97 14.38
CA THR A 21 -7.67 -7.15 15.02
C THR A 21 -6.61 -7.32 13.95
N VAL A 22 -5.66 -6.38 13.89
CA VAL A 22 -4.45 -6.51 13.07
C VAL A 22 -3.35 -7.02 13.96
N ARG A 23 -2.71 -8.13 13.56
CA ARG A 23 -1.59 -8.75 14.30
C ARG A 23 -0.30 -8.52 13.52
N TYR A 24 0.79 -8.32 14.23
CA TYR A 24 2.10 -8.15 13.61
C TYR A 24 3.21 -8.62 14.54
N GLU A 25 4.36 -8.90 13.94
CA GLU A 25 5.58 -9.30 14.64
C GLU A 25 6.70 -8.30 14.32
N ASN A 26 7.46 -7.90 15.33
CA ASN A 26 8.62 -7.04 15.19
C ASN A 26 9.87 -7.82 14.74
N GLU A 27 10.90 -7.10 14.31
CA GLU A 27 12.18 -7.67 13.90
C GLU A 27 12.84 -8.53 15.00
N ASP A 28 12.57 -8.24 16.27
CA ASP A 28 13.04 -8.99 17.44
C ASP A 28 12.21 -10.25 17.76
N GLY A 29 11.16 -10.52 16.97
CA GLY A 29 10.22 -11.63 17.17
C GLY A 29 9.07 -11.33 18.14
N THR A 30 8.96 -10.11 18.68
CA THR A 30 7.87 -9.76 19.59
C THR A 30 6.56 -9.63 18.83
N ALA A 31 5.54 -10.39 19.26
CA ALA A 31 4.20 -10.35 18.69
C ALA A 31 3.33 -9.27 19.34
N HIS A 32 2.61 -8.53 18.50
CA HIS A 32 1.70 -7.46 18.90
C HIS A 32 0.35 -7.59 18.19
N GLN A 33 -0.65 -6.93 18.75
CA GLN A 33 -1.95 -6.76 18.11
C GLN A 33 -2.51 -5.37 18.38
N VAL A 34 -3.20 -4.81 17.39
CA VAL A 34 -3.93 -3.56 17.52
C VAL A 34 -5.37 -3.79 17.08
N ILE A 35 -6.31 -3.26 17.85
CA ILE A 35 -7.73 -3.53 17.67
C ILE A 35 -8.44 -2.24 17.25
N TYR A 36 -9.06 -2.28 16.07
CA TYR A 36 -9.79 -1.18 15.47
C TYR A 36 -11.31 -1.43 15.50
N PRO A 37 -12.12 -0.37 15.48
CA PRO A 37 -13.54 -0.50 15.17
C PRO A 37 -13.71 -0.88 13.67
N PRO A 38 -14.80 -1.59 13.31
CA PRO A 38 -15.02 -2.04 11.93
C PRO A 38 -15.21 -0.90 10.91
N ASP A 39 -15.59 0.30 11.35
CA ASP A 39 -15.72 1.51 10.53
C ASP A 39 -14.45 2.36 10.47
N VAL A 40 -13.30 1.82 10.91
CA VAL A 40 -12.01 2.51 10.87
C VAL A 40 -11.70 3.03 9.46
N ARG A 41 -11.33 4.31 9.38
CA ARG A 41 -10.97 4.98 8.12
C ARG A 41 -9.47 5.08 7.90
N ASN A 42 -8.68 5.12 8.96
CA ASN A 42 -7.23 5.29 8.86
C ASN A 42 -6.55 4.33 9.82
N ILE A 43 -5.64 3.51 9.30
CA ILE A 43 -4.79 2.61 10.07
C ILE A 43 -3.34 3.10 9.89
N THR A 44 -2.67 3.37 11.00
CA THR A 44 -1.27 3.83 11.00
C THR A 44 -0.44 2.91 11.89
N LEU A 45 0.43 2.15 11.24
CA LEU A 45 1.38 1.24 11.86
C LEU A 45 2.82 1.47 11.39
N GLY A 46 3.15 2.70 11.01
CA GLY A 46 4.52 3.07 10.66
C GLY A 46 5.45 3.20 11.86
N ASP A 47 6.76 3.12 11.60
CA ASP A 47 7.86 3.23 12.59
C ASP A 47 7.73 2.28 13.78
N ARG A 48 7.46 1.00 13.48
CA ARG A 48 7.22 -0.05 14.49
C ARG A 48 8.10 -1.26 14.33
N HIS A 49 9.14 -1.19 13.50
CA HIS A 49 10.06 -2.30 13.24
C HIS A 49 9.33 -3.59 12.85
N ILE A 50 8.19 -3.47 12.15
CA ILE A 50 7.34 -4.61 11.81
C ILE A 50 8.01 -5.44 10.71
N ARG A 51 8.24 -6.72 10.97
CA ARG A 51 8.77 -7.68 10.00
C ARG A 51 7.66 -8.50 9.32
N TYR A 52 6.61 -8.86 10.05
CA TYR A 52 5.45 -9.58 9.54
C TYR A 52 4.15 -8.90 10.00
N ILE A 53 3.14 -8.84 9.12
CA ILE A 53 1.83 -8.28 9.44
C ILE A 53 0.71 -9.08 8.78
N ASP A 54 -0.30 -9.42 9.57
CA ASP A 54 -1.54 -10.04 9.09
C ASP A 54 -2.61 -8.97 8.86
N LEU A 55 -2.87 -8.69 7.58
CA LEU A 55 -3.90 -7.74 7.14
C LEU A 55 -5.23 -8.42 6.78
N SER A 56 -5.39 -9.73 6.97
CA SER A 56 -6.60 -10.48 6.54
C SER A 56 -7.89 -9.90 7.12
N ALA A 57 -7.83 -9.42 8.37
CA ALA A 57 -8.95 -8.81 9.07
C ALA A 57 -9.45 -7.50 8.42
N LEU A 58 -8.65 -6.85 7.56
CA LEU A 58 -9.07 -5.63 6.84
C LEU A 58 -10.14 -5.89 5.77
N SER A 59 -10.41 -7.14 5.43
CA SER A 59 -11.45 -7.51 4.46
C SER A 59 -12.86 -7.04 4.86
N SER A 60 -13.10 -6.80 6.15
CA SER A 60 -14.35 -6.22 6.67
C SER A 60 -14.32 -4.68 6.78
N CYS A 61 -13.15 -4.04 6.69
CA CYS A 61 -12.97 -2.58 6.79
C CYS A 61 -13.34 -1.85 5.48
N THR A 62 -14.60 -1.93 5.07
CA THR A 62 -15.09 -1.29 3.84
C THR A 62 -15.01 0.23 3.85
N GLN A 63 -14.90 0.84 5.03
CA GLN A 63 -14.75 2.29 5.23
C GLN A 63 -13.29 2.76 5.28
N LEU A 64 -12.32 1.85 5.14
CA LEU A 64 -10.90 2.20 5.18
C LEU A 64 -10.55 3.13 4.01
N GLU A 65 -9.95 4.27 4.33
CA GLU A 65 -9.45 5.27 3.38
C GLU A 65 -7.92 5.26 3.30
N ARG A 66 -7.20 5.02 4.40
CA ARG A 66 -5.73 5.06 4.42
C ARG A 66 -5.15 3.92 5.22
N LEU A 67 -4.17 3.25 4.63
CA LEU A 67 -3.29 2.29 5.31
C LEU A 67 -1.86 2.81 5.23
N ASN A 68 -1.27 3.12 6.38
CA ASN A 68 0.11 3.55 6.49
C ASN A 68 0.95 2.53 7.27
N LEU A 69 1.95 1.96 6.60
CA LEU A 69 2.90 0.96 7.08
C LEU A 69 4.35 1.40 6.85
N ASP A 70 4.61 2.71 6.77
CA ASP A 70 5.93 3.26 6.46
C ASP A 70 6.98 3.01 7.55
N HIS A 71 8.27 3.07 7.20
CA HIS A 71 9.39 2.89 8.14
C HIS A 71 9.29 1.60 8.98
N ASN A 72 9.04 0.49 8.31
CA ASN A 72 9.05 -0.85 8.92
C ASN A 72 10.11 -1.74 8.26
N LYS A 73 10.06 -3.03 8.56
CA LYS A 73 11.02 -4.08 8.14
C LYS A 73 10.34 -5.15 7.30
N LEU A 74 9.29 -4.78 6.56
CA LEU A 74 8.52 -5.72 5.75
C LEU A 74 9.34 -6.14 4.53
N GLU A 75 9.71 -7.42 4.48
CA GLU A 75 10.30 -8.04 3.28
C GLU A 75 9.21 -8.41 2.25
N THR A 76 8.01 -8.74 2.74
CA THR A 76 6.80 -9.01 1.97
C THR A 76 5.57 -8.46 2.70
N VAL A 77 4.47 -8.26 1.98
CA VAL A 77 3.17 -7.89 2.55
C VAL A 77 2.03 -8.40 1.68
N ASP A 78 1.09 -9.15 2.27
CA ASP A 78 -0.13 -9.56 1.58
C ASP A 78 -1.21 -8.48 1.74
N ILE A 79 -1.54 -7.82 0.63
CA ILE A 79 -2.59 -6.78 0.56
C ILE A 79 -3.91 -7.29 -0.03
N SER A 80 -4.12 -8.61 -0.13
CA SER A 80 -5.32 -9.23 -0.72
C SER A 80 -6.62 -8.73 -0.09
N SER A 81 -6.61 -8.43 1.21
CA SER A 81 -7.76 -7.92 1.95
C SER A 81 -8.20 -6.52 1.49
N LEU A 82 -7.30 -5.72 0.89
CA LEU A 82 -7.60 -4.36 0.42
C LEU A 82 -8.58 -4.35 -0.77
N LYS A 83 -8.78 -5.49 -1.45
CA LYS A 83 -9.80 -5.64 -2.50
C LYS A 83 -11.20 -5.23 -2.02
N SER A 84 -11.51 -5.44 -0.74
CA SER A 84 -12.79 -5.06 -0.12
C SER A 84 -12.85 -3.59 0.29
N CYS A 85 -11.71 -2.91 0.43
CA CYS A 85 -11.58 -1.51 0.85
C CYS A 85 -11.79 -0.56 -0.33
N LYS A 86 -13.01 -0.53 -0.88
CA LYS A 86 -13.35 0.29 -2.06
C LYS A 86 -13.23 1.81 -1.83
N ASN A 87 -13.16 2.23 -0.57
CA ASN A 87 -12.94 3.62 -0.18
C ASN A 87 -11.45 3.98 0.00
N LEU A 88 -10.53 3.04 -0.22
CA LEU A 88 -9.10 3.28 -0.05
C LEU A 88 -8.63 4.37 -1.01
N LYS A 89 -8.04 5.41 -0.42
CA LYS A 89 -7.40 6.56 -1.06
C LYS A 89 -5.89 6.48 -1.00
N GLY A 90 -5.36 5.81 0.02
CA GLY A 90 -3.93 5.86 0.29
C GLY A 90 -3.34 4.56 0.78
N LEU A 91 -2.27 4.12 0.12
CA LEU A 91 -1.39 3.06 0.61
C LEU A 91 0.04 3.59 0.69
N ASN A 92 0.58 3.62 1.90
CA ASN A 92 1.96 4.03 2.16
C ASN A 92 2.78 2.87 2.74
N LEU A 93 3.78 2.45 1.99
CA LEU A 93 4.74 1.39 2.29
C LEU A 93 6.19 1.91 2.18
N TRP A 94 6.37 3.23 2.27
CA TRP A 94 7.68 3.88 2.20
C TRP A 94 8.65 3.30 3.23
N SER A 95 9.91 3.11 2.83
CA SER A 95 11.00 2.74 3.76
C SER A 95 10.73 1.40 4.45
N ASN A 96 10.45 0.38 3.64
CA ASN A 96 10.43 -1.02 4.03
C ASN A 96 11.57 -1.79 3.33
N GLU A 97 11.52 -3.11 3.36
CA GLU A 97 12.52 -3.99 2.75
C GLU A 97 11.88 -4.85 1.64
N LEU A 98 10.81 -4.36 1.00
CA LEU A 98 10.02 -5.12 0.04
C LEU A 98 10.83 -5.46 -1.21
N THR A 99 10.86 -6.74 -1.55
CA THR A 99 11.48 -7.25 -2.80
C THR A 99 10.46 -7.47 -3.90
N GLU A 100 9.21 -7.73 -3.52
CA GLU A 100 8.06 -7.88 -4.41
C GLU A 100 6.77 -7.38 -3.74
N ILE A 101 5.75 -7.08 -4.54
CA ILE A 101 4.40 -6.80 -4.08
C ILE A 101 3.39 -7.06 -5.21
N ASP A 102 2.30 -7.76 -4.90
CA ASP A 102 1.17 -7.92 -5.82
C ASP A 102 0.18 -6.75 -5.67
N LEU A 103 0.05 -5.93 -6.72
CA LEU A 103 -0.89 -4.80 -6.75
C LEU A 103 -2.30 -5.18 -7.22
N THR A 104 -2.56 -6.44 -7.60
CA THR A 104 -3.87 -6.91 -8.11
C THR A 104 -5.06 -6.48 -7.24
N PRO A 105 -4.99 -6.52 -5.89
CA PRO A 105 -6.09 -6.08 -5.03
C PRO A 105 -6.48 -4.61 -5.24
N LEU A 106 -5.54 -3.74 -5.63
CA LEU A 106 -5.76 -2.31 -5.82
C LEU A 106 -6.63 -1.99 -7.04
N ALA A 107 -6.82 -2.91 -7.98
CA ALA A 107 -7.75 -2.72 -9.10
C ALA A 107 -9.21 -2.48 -8.64
N SER A 108 -9.55 -2.88 -7.41
CA SER A 108 -10.87 -2.60 -6.80
C SER A 108 -10.94 -1.25 -6.08
N CYS A 109 -9.79 -0.61 -5.82
CA CYS A 109 -9.65 0.65 -5.10
C CYS A 109 -9.69 1.83 -6.08
N LYS A 110 -10.85 2.06 -6.72
CA LYS A 110 -11.02 3.11 -7.74
C LYS A 110 -10.84 4.55 -7.22
N LYS A 111 -10.86 4.71 -5.89
CA LYS A 111 -10.63 6.00 -5.20
C LYS A 111 -9.18 6.20 -4.77
N LEU A 112 -8.26 5.30 -5.16
CA LEU A 112 -6.86 5.40 -4.77
C LEU A 112 -6.28 6.70 -5.36
N GLU A 113 -5.81 7.58 -4.47
CA GLU A 113 -5.21 8.87 -4.75
C GLU A 113 -3.68 8.78 -4.72
N TYR A 114 -3.11 7.99 -3.79
CA TYR A 114 -1.67 7.80 -3.71
C TYR A 114 -1.22 6.37 -3.41
N LEU A 115 -0.10 5.99 -4.03
CA LEU A 115 0.66 4.77 -3.73
C LEU A 115 2.13 5.14 -3.53
N ILE A 116 2.66 4.85 -2.35
CA ILE A 116 4.04 5.15 -1.99
C ILE A 116 4.79 3.85 -1.69
N LEU A 117 5.71 3.49 -2.58
CA LEU A 117 6.60 2.32 -2.46
C LEU A 117 8.08 2.72 -2.50
N ARG A 118 8.38 4.02 -2.34
CA ARG A 118 9.74 4.56 -2.32
C ARG A 118 10.60 3.88 -1.26
N LYS A 119 11.91 3.76 -1.50
CA LYS A 119 12.89 3.23 -0.53
C LYS A 119 12.51 1.80 -0.10
N ASN A 120 12.47 0.92 -1.08
CA ASN A 120 12.33 -0.53 -0.94
C ASN A 120 13.39 -1.20 -1.86
N TRP A 121 13.28 -2.50 -2.11
CA TRP A 121 14.22 -3.28 -2.92
C TRP A 121 13.54 -3.93 -4.14
N LEU A 122 12.47 -3.30 -4.66
CA LEU A 122 11.70 -3.85 -5.77
C LEU A 122 12.55 -3.88 -7.04
N GLU A 123 12.72 -5.05 -7.64
CA GLU A 123 13.42 -5.22 -8.93
C GLU A 123 12.48 -5.14 -10.15
N SER A 124 11.20 -5.43 -9.92
CA SER A 124 10.13 -5.31 -10.91
C SER A 124 8.81 -4.95 -10.23
N LEU A 125 7.88 -4.38 -10.98
CA LEU A 125 6.55 -4.04 -10.49
C LEU A 125 5.56 -4.01 -11.66
N ASP A 126 4.45 -4.73 -11.54
CA ASP A 126 3.35 -4.67 -12.50
C ASP A 126 2.38 -3.54 -12.14
N LEU A 127 2.27 -2.53 -13.01
CA LEU A 127 1.36 -1.41 -12.82
C LEU A 127 -0.03 -1.65 -13.42
N SER A 128 -0.28 -2.79 -14.10
CA SER A 128 -1.57 -3.08 -14.76
C SER A 128 -2.80 -2.88 -13.87
N PRO A 129 -2.79 -3.25 -12.57
CA PRO A 129 -3.92 -3.01 -11.68
C PRO A 129 -4.26 -1.52 -11.49
N LEU A 130 -3.28 -0.61 -11.61
CA LEU A 130 -3.46 0.82 -11.42
C LEU A 130 -4.23 1.49 -12.57
N ALA A 131 -4.41 0.82 -13.71
CA ALA A 131 -5.23 1.33 -14.81
C ALA A 131 -6.70 1.58 -14.39
N ALA A 132 -7.17 0.92 -13.32
CA ALA A 132 -8.49 1.13 -12.73
C ALA A 132 -8.56 2.30 -11.72
N CYS A 133 -7.41 2.85 -11.32
CA CYS A 133 -7.27 3.91 -10.32
C CYS A 133 -7.19 5.29 -10.99
N SER A 134 -8.29 5.73 -11.62
CA SER A 134 -8.33 7.02 -12.36
C SER A 134 -8.21 8.26 -11.47
N GLN A 135 -8.27 8.11 -10.14
CA GLN A 135 -8.04 9.18 -9.17
C GLN A 135 -6.59 9.26 -8.68
N LEU A 136 -5.71 8.37 -9.16
CA LEU A 136 -4.32 8.33 -8.73
C LEU A 136 -3.62 9.63 -9.16
N ASN A 137 -3.17 10.40 -8.17
CA ASN A 137 -2.43 11.64 -8.35
C ASN A 137 -0.94 11.49 -7.99
N THR A 138 -0.59 10.53 -7.13
CA THR A 138 0.78 10.37 -6.64
C THR A 138 1.24 8.92 -6.72
N LEU A 139 2.32 8.67 -7.45
CA LEU A 139 3.01 7.38 -7.51
C LEU A 139 4.51 7.57 -7.25
N LEU A 140 4.97 7.11 -6.09
CA LEU A 140 6.36 7.26 -5.66
C LEU A 140 7.06 5.90 -5.62
N LEU A 141 7.95 5.67 -6.58
CA LEU A 141 8.70 4.42 -6.78
C LEU A 141 10.22 4.61 -6.72
N SER A 142 10.69 5.83 -6.46
CA SER A 142 12.12 6.16 -6.34
C SER A 142 12.84 5.33 -5.26
N LEU A 143 14.17 5.21 -5.33
CA LEU A 143 14.96 4.42 -4.37
C LEU A 143 14.46 2.96 -4.30
N ASN A 144 14.42 2.30 -5.45
CA ASN A 144 14.19 0.86 -5.56
C ASN A 144 15.30 0.28 -6.46
N ALA A 145 15.17 -0.98 -6.86
CA ALA A 145 16.10 -1.66 -7.77
C ALA A 145 15.48 -1.92 -9.15
N LEU A 146 14.43 -1.18 -9.53
CA LEU A 146 13.63 -1.48 -10.73
C LEU A 146 14.52 -1.42 -11.98
N GLN A 147 14.56 -2.52 -12.74
CA GLN A 147 15.36 -2.60 -13.96
C GLN A 147 14.59 -2.15 -15.20
N ARG A 148 13.27 -2.29 -15.15
CA ARG A 148 12.29 -1.92 -16.18
C ARG A 148 10.97 -1.59 -15.53
N ILE A 149 10.18 -0.73 -16.16
CA ILE A 149 8.81 -0.47 -15.76
C ILE A 149 7.98 -0.10 -16.98
N ASP A 150 6.77 -0.66 -17.07
CA ASP A 150 5.81 -0.30 -18.10
C ASP A 150 4.86 0.78 -17.56
N LEU A 151 4.85 1.94 -18.21
CA LEU A 151 4.00 3.06 -17.83
C LEU A 151 2.66 3.08 -18.59
N ALA A 152 2.42 2.16 -19.53
CA ALA A 152 1.17 2.09 -20.28
C ALA A 152 -0.09 2.09 -19.40
N PRO A 153 -0.14 1.38 -18.24
CA PRO A 153 -1.29 1.41 -17.35
C PRO A 153 -1.61 2.80 -16.77
N LEU A 154 -0.63 3.72 -16.71
CA LEU A 154 -0.82 5.06 -16.15
C LEU A 154 -1.52 6.01 -17.12
N ALA A 155 -1.70 5.64 -18.39
CA ALA A 155 -2.38 6.48 -19.38
C ALA A 155 -3.83 6.83 -19.00
N SER A 156 -4.49 6.02 -18.16
CA SER A 156 -5.83 6.31 -17.62
C SER A 156 -5.81 7.16 -16.34
N CYS A 157 -4.66 7.36 -15.71
CA CYS A 157 -4.47 8.18 -14.52
C CYS A 157 -4.28 9.66 -14.95
N THR A 158 -5.32 10.25 -15.52
CA THR A 158 -5.27 11.64 -16.04
C THR A 158 -5.04 12.69 -14.95
N GLN A 159 -5.30 12.33 -13.68
CA GLN A 159 -5.03 13.17 -12.50
C GLN A 159 -3.62 12.98 -11.92
N LEU A 160 -2.75 12.18 -12.53
CA LEU A 160 -1.40 11.96 -12.05
C LEU A 160 -0.61 13.28 -12.06
N GLU A 161 -0.18 13.74 -10.90
CA GLU A 161 0.57 14.98 -10.68
C GLU A 161 2.04 14.70 -10.36
N HIS A 162 2.28 13.65 -9.55
CA HIS A 162 3.60 13.28 -9.05
C HIS A 162 3.96 11.85 -9.45
N LEU A 163 5.00 11.71 -10.28
CA LEU A 163 5.62 10.43 -10.62
C LEU A 163 7.13 10.50 -10.38
N ARG A 164 7.60 9.73 -9.40
CA ARG A 164 9.04 9.70 -9.05
C ARG A 164 9.60 8.29 -9.20
N LEU A 165 10.57 8.16 -10.10
CA LEU A 165 11.27 6.93 -10.47
C LEU A 165 12.80 7.04 -10.27
N TYR A 166 13.33 8.20 -9.86
CA TYR A 166 14.76 8.40 -9.66
C TYR A 166 15.40 7.38 -8.70
N LYS A 167 16.71 7.14 -8.85
CA LYS A 167 17.46 6.13 -8.07
C LYS A 167 16.80 4.73 -8.15
N ASN A 168 16.60 4.29 -9.38
CA ASN A 168 16.35 2.90 -9.76
C ASN A 168 17.47 2.41 -10.69
N ASN A 169 17.30 1.24 -11.31
CA ASN A 169 18.22 0.67 -12.30
C ASN A 169 17.59 0.65 -13.72
N ILE A 170 16.67 1.57 -13.98
CA ILE A 170 15.92 1.65 -15.26
C ILE A 170 16.84 2.15 -16.37
N ASN A 171 17.20 1.27 -17.30
CA ASN A 171 18.09 1.61 -18.42
C ASN A 171 17.37 2.30 -19.59
N LYS A 172 16.08 2.02 -19.77
CA LYS A 172 15.23 2.59 -20.83
C LYS A 172 13.83 2.81 -20.28
N LEU A 173 13.27 3.97 -20.54
CA LEU A 173 11.93 4.34 -20.07
C LEU A 173 11.13 4.95 -21.23
N ASN A 174 9.98 4.35 -21.55
CA ASN A 174 9.04 4.93 -22.50
C ASN A 174 8.08 5.87 -21.76
N LEU A 175 8.21 7.17 -21.99
CA LEU A 175 7.35 8.20 -21.40
C LEU A 175 6.10 8.50 -22.24
N SER A 176 5.93 7.92 -23.43
CA SER A 176 4.78 8.20 -24.30
C SER A 176 3.41 7.99 -23.64
N PRO A 177 3.20 7.01 -22.73
CA PRO A 177 1.92 6.87 -22.02
C PRO A 177 1.56 8.08 -21.15
N LEU A 178 2.55 8.83 -20.67
CA LEU A 178 2.32 9.98 -19.79
C LEU A 178 1.79 11.20 -20.53
N ALA A 179 1.73 11.19 -21.86
CA ALA A 179 1.12 12.26 -22.65
C ALA A 179 -0.38 12.48 -22.31
N PHE A 180 -1.04 11.47 -21.75
CA PHE A 180 -2.43 11.54 -21.28
C PHE A 180 -2.55 12.01 -19.82
N CYS A 181 -1.45 12.06 -19.07
CA CYS A 181 -1.41 12.57 -17.70
C CYS A 181 -1.31 14.10 -17.73
N THR A 182 -2.42 14.76 -18.05
CA THR A 182 -2.45 16.23 -18.28
C THR A 182 -2.13 17.07 -17.03
N SER A 183 -2.24 16.49 -15.83
CA SER A 183 -1.91 17.14 -14.56
C SER A 183 -0.45 16.97 -14.12
N LEU A 184 0.36 16.22 -14.88
CA LEU A 184 1.70 15.85 -14.46
C LEU A 184 2.59 17.09 -14.36
N SER A 185 3.09 17.38 -13.16
CA SER A 185 3.91 18.56 -12.86
C SER A 185 5.24 18.21 -12.18
N ASP A 186 5.32 17.03 -11.56
CA ASP A 186 6.49 16.54 -10.84
C ASP A 186 6.87 15.16 -11.37
N LEU A 187 7.68 15.16 -12.43
CA LEU A 187 8.25 13.96 -13.04
C LEU A 187 9.76 13.91 -12.79
N HIS A 188 10.21 12.95 -11.99
CA HIS A 188 11.65 12.72 -11.73
C HIS A 188 12.04 11.29 -12.08
N THR A 189 12.85 11.12 -13.12
CA THR A 189 13.22 9.80 -13.67
C THR A 189 14.72 9.51 -13.64
N ASP A 190 15.54 10.46 -13.18
CA ASP A 190 16.99 10.39 -13.35
C ASP A 190 17.60 9.30 -12.43
N ASN A 191 18.32 8.37 -13.04
CA ASN A 191 19.25 7.50 -12.33
C ASN A 191 20.59 8.22 -12.24
N GLU A 192 21.17 8.34 -11.05
CA GLU A 192 22.51 8.86 -10.91
C GLU A 192 23.49 7.96 -11.68
N GLY A 193 23.93 8.43 -12.85
CA GLY A 193 24.80 7.72 -13.78
C GLY A 193 24.72 8.19 -15.23
N GLY A 194 23.61 8.83 -15.64
CA GLY A 194 23.49 9.43 -16.97
C GLY A 194 24.02 10.85 -17.01
N SER A 195 25.32 11.03 -17.30
CA SER A 195 25.83 12.30 -17.79
C SER A 195 24.99 12.72 -19.00
N THR A 196 24.24 13.82 -18.87
CA THR A 196 23.64 14.51 -20.01
C THR A 196 24.76 15.16 -20.82
N THR A 197 25.48 14.38 -21.62
CA THR A 197 26.20 14.95 -22.76
C THR A 197 25.19 15.24 -23.86
N ARG A 198 25.15 16.53 -24.20
CA ARG A 198 24.38 17.21 -25.26
C ARG A 198 24.30 16.46 -26.58
#